data_AF-A0A968P0Z0-F1
#
_entry.id   AF-A0A968P0Z0-F1
#
_cell.length_a   1.000
_cell.length_b   1.000
_cell.length_c   1.000
_cell.angle_alpha   90.00
_cell.angle_beta   90.00
_cell.angle_gamma   90.00
#
_symmetry.space_group_name_H-M   'P 1'
#
loop_
_entity.id
_entity.type
_entity.pdbx_description
1 polymer ?
#
loop_
_entity_poly.entity_id
_entity_poly.type
_entity_poly.pdbx_seq_one_letter_code
_entity_poly.pdbx_strand_id
1 'polypeptide(L)'
;MRFVIDVVAGELLEKHPLEYWWAPDFPAIDPRRWGRRYDDFWMLGISETGKPGRKFFDELVHLSWAGGGGYQTYRVPKGQYLGGEPVFLGDPADPKHGLVICQLLEAETRRGSFLLFDAFDVTRGPIAKLPLPRAIPPCFHASFHAD
;
A
#
# COMPACT_ATOMS: atom_id res chain seq x y z
N MET A 1 -7.75 4.24 10.31
CA MET A 1 -8.16 5.12 11.43
C MET A 1 -6.93 5.37 12.29
N ARG A 2 -6.73 6.59 12.79
CA ARG A 2 -5.70 6.91 13.79
C ARG A 2 -6.37 7.20 15.13
N PHE A 3 -5.82 6.63 16.19
CA PHE A 3 -6.29 6.85 17.56
C PHE A 3 -5.25 7.65 18.34
N VAL A 4 -5.71 8.59 19.18
CA VAL A 4 -4.89 9.28 20.17
C VAL A 4 -5.35 8.81 21.55
N ILE A 5 -4.46 8.17 22.30
CA ILE A 5 -4.78 7.50 23.56
C ILE A 5 -3.92 8.12 24.67
N ASP A 6 -4.55 8.51 25.77
CA ASP A 6 -3.85 8.78 27.02
C ASP A 6 -3.62 7.46 27.75
N VAL A 7 -2.36 7.04 27.79
CA VAL A 7 -1.97 5.77 28.40
C VAL A 7 -1.96 5.81 29.93
N VAL A 8 -1.86 6.99 30.55
CA VAL A 8 -1.89 7.16 32.01
C VAL A 8 -3.33 7.10 32.52
N ALA A 9 -4.24 7.81 31.84
CA ALA A 9 -5.65 7.79 32.17
C ALA A 9 -6.38 6.53 31.67
N GLY A 10 -5.82 5.83 30.68
CA GLY A 10 -6.47 4.69 30.03
C GLY A 10 -7.62 5.11 29.12
N GLU A 11 -7.56 6.33 28.56
CA GLU A 11 -8.66 6.94 27.82
C GLU A 11 -8.32 7.15 26.35
N LEU A 12 -9.32 7.00 25.49
CA LEU A 12 -9.22 7.37 24.08
C LEU A 12 -9.62 8.84 23.92
N LEU A 13 -8.65 9.69 23.57
CA LEU A 13 -8.85 11.12 23.40
C LEU A 13 -9.47 11.46 22.04
N GLU A 14 -8.89 10.93 20.96
CA GLU A 14 -9.27 11.32 19.60
C GLU A 14 -9.33 10.12 18.63
N LYS A 15 -10.21 10.24 17.63
CA LYS A 15 -10.36 9.31 16.50
C LYS A 15 -10.27 10.11 15.20
N HIS A 16 -9.25 9.86 14.40
CA HIS A 16 -9.10 10.47 13.08
C HIS A 16 -9.34 9.42 11.99
N PRO A 17 -10.50 9.45 11.28
CA PRO A 17 -10.75 8.53 10.19
C PRO A 17 -9.73 8.75 9.06
N LEU A 18 -9.53 7.70 8.26
CA LEU A 18 -8.84 7.87 6.98
C LEU A 18 -9.84 8.47 6.00
N GLU A 19 -9.37 9.36 5.14
CA GLU A 19 -10.19 9.86 4.02
C GLU A 19 -10.49 8.78 2.99
N TYR A 20 -9.70 7.71 2.98
CA TYR A 20 -9.85 6.57 2.09
C TYR A 20 -10.71 5.45 2.71
N TRP A 21 -11.76 5.04 1.98
CA TRP A 21 -12.82 4.15 2.50
C TRP A 21 -12.96 2.80 1.77
N TRP A 22 -12.18 2.53 0.72
CA TRP A 22 -12.35 1.33 -0.10
C TRP A 22 -11.66 0.09 0.48
N ALA A 23 -12.12 -0.31 1.68
CA ALA A 23 -11.62 -1.43 2.46
C ALA A 23 -10.08 -1.51 2.50
N PRO A 24 -9.41 -0.48 3.04
CA PRO A 24 -7.95 -0.46 3.13
C PRO A 24 -7.42 -1.62 3.97
N ASP A 25 -6.41 -2.33 3.46
CA ASP A 25 -5.73 -3.41 4.17
C ASP A 25 -4.25 -3.51 3.75
N PHE A 26 -3.48 -4.34 4.46
CA PHE A 26 -2.04 -4.50 4.27
C PHE A 26 -1.25 -3.17 4.30
N PRO A 27 -1.29 -2.44 5.43
CA PRO A 27 -0.55 -1.20 5.56
C PRO A 27 0.95 -1.44 5.63
N ALA A 28 1.70 -0.69 4.84
CA ALA A 28 3.15 -0.64 4.83
C ALA A 28 3.62 0.78 5.16
N ILE A 29 4.67 0.88 5.98
CA ILE A 29 5.34 2.14 6.32
C ILE A 29 6.83 1.98 6.11
N ASP A 30 7.55 3.10 6.09
CA ASP A 30 9.01 3.09 6.12
C ASP A 30 9.51 2.32 7.36
N PRO A 31 10.22 1.19 7.21
CA PRO A 31 10.72 0.41 8.34
C PRO A 31 11.63 1.21 9.28
N ARG A 32 12.32 2.23 8.76
CA ARG A 32 13.16 3.15 9.56
C ARG A 32 12.34 4.00 10.54
N ARG A 33 11.01 4.05 10.38
CA ARG A 33 10.06 4.81 11.19
C ARG A 33 9.21 3.93 12.11
N TRP A 34 9.44 2.62 12.19
CA TRP A 34 8.71 1.75 13.11
C TRP A 34 8.76 2.25 14.56
N GLY A 35 7.58 2.37 15.18
CA GLY A 35 7.40 2.90 16.53
C GLY A 35 7.67 4.41 16.69
N ARG A 36 7.93 5.13 15.59
CA ARG A 36 8.22 6.57 15.59
C ARG A 36 7.12 7.33 14.84
N ARG A 37 7.16 8.66 14.94
CA ARG A 37 6.31 9.52 14.10
C ARG A 37 6.63 9.30 12.62
N TYR A 38 5.59 9.08 11.83
CA TYR A 38 5.60 8.98 10.39
C TYR A 38 4.40 9.74 9.82
N ASP A 39 4.53 10.21 8.59
CA ASP A 39 3.44 10.87 7.87
C ASP A 39 2.92 9.96 6.74
N ASP A 40 3.82 9.30 6.00
CA ASP A 40 3.47 8.52 4.81
C ASP A 40 3.32 7.02 5.08
N PHE A 41 2.33 6.42 4.42
CA PHE A 41 2.07 4.99 4.45
C PHE A 41 1.34 4.53 3.20
N TRP A 42 1.51 3.25 2.87
CA TRP A 42 0.94 2.61 1.69
C TRP A 42 0.05 1.45 2.08
N MET A 43 -0.93 1.13 1.26
CA MET A 43 -1.87 0.04 1.52
C MET A 43 -2.53 -0.42 0.23
N LEU A 44 -3.21 -1.56 0.31
CA LEU A 44 -4.05 -2.02 -0.78
C LEU A 44 -5.50 -1.63 -0.57
N GLY A 45 -6.22 -1.55 -1.68
CA GLY A 45 -7.60 -1.12 -1.76
C GLY A 45 -8.47 -2.00 -2.65
N ILE A 46 -9.77 -2.03 -2.36
CA ILE A 46 -10.78 -2.76 -3.11
C ILE A 46 -11.80 -1.76 -3.66
N SER A 47 -11.63 -1.30 -4.90
CA SER A 47 -12.47 -0.26 -5.50
C SER A 47 -13.94 -0.64 -5.67
N GLU A 48 -14.23 -1.94 -5.63
CA GLU A 48 -15.56 -2.50 -5.71
C GLU A 48 -16.22 -2.69 -4.34
N THR A 49 -15.63 -2.18 -3.26
CA THR A 49 -16.21 -2.19 -1.90
C THR A 49 -17.64 -1.65 -1.90
N GLY A 50 -18.54 -2.34 -1.19
CA GLY A 50 -19.96 -1.99 -1.11
C GLY A 50 -20.82 -2.46 -2.30
N LYS A 51 -20.22 -2.98 -3.38
CA LYS A 51 -20.95 -3.51 -4.54
C LYS A 51 -21.12 -5.03 -4.45
N PRO A 52 -22.12 -5.65 -5.13
CA PRO A 52 -22.22 -7.11 -5.22
C PRO A 52 -21.03 -7.76 -5.93
N GLY A 53 -20.89 -9.09 -5.83
CA GLY A 53 -19.86 -9.86 -6.55
C GLY A 53 -18.51 -9.96 -5.84
N ARG A 54 -17.55 -10.63 -6.49
CA ARG A 54 -16.22 -10.88 -5.92
C ARG A 54 -15.44 -9.59 -5.65
N LYS A 55 -14.57 -9.63 -4.65
CA LYS A 55 -13.78 -8.50 -4.16
C LYS A 55 -12.32 -8.91 -4.18
N PHE A 56 -11.49 -8.06 -4.77
CA PHE A 56 -10.06 -8.27 -4.91
C PHE A 56 -9.36 -6.93 -4.73
N PHE A 57 -8.15 -6.95 -4.22
CA PHE A 57 -7.33 -5.74 -4.19
C PHE A 57 -6.97 -5.35 -5.62
N ASP A 58 -7.32 -4.13 -5.99
CA ASP A 58 -7.08 -3.56 -7.32
C ASP A 58 -6.53 -2.13 -7.25
N GLU A 59 -6.31 -1.60 -6.04
CA GLU A 59 -5.72 -0.28 -5.83
C GLU A 59 -4.47 -0.37 -4.95
N LEU A 60 -3.40 0.30 -5.37
CA LEU A 60 -2.32 0.73 -4.48
C LEU A 60 -2.65 2.16 -4.03
N VAL A 61 -2.60 2.38 -2.73
CA VAL A 61 -2.92 3.66 -2.10
C VAL A 61 -1.68 4.17 -1.37
N HIS A 62 -1.32 5.42 -1.60
CA HIS A 62 -0.38 6.18 -0.77
C HIS A 62 -1.19 7.22 0.01
N LEU A 63 -1.04 7.26 1.33
CA LEU A 63 -1.72 8.22 2.20
C LEU A 63 -0.68 8.94 3.05
N SER A 64 -0.84 10.25 3.20
CA SER A 64 0.03 11.09 4.04
C SER A 64 -0.78 11.83 5.10
N TRP A 65 -0.26 11.85 6.33
CA TRP A 65 -0.79 12.70 7.40
C TRP A 65 -0.35 14.16 7.27
N ALA A 66 0.63 14.46 6.40
CA ALA A 66 1.13 15.81 6.20
C ALA A 66 0.07 16.73 5.55
N GLY A 67 0.19 18.04 5.78
CA GLY A 67 -0.58 19.04 5.04
C GLY A 67 -2.10 19.04 5.25
N GLY A 68 -2.62 18.32 6.24
CA GLY A 68 -4.06 18.19 6.50
C GLY A 68 -4.66 16.85 6.08
N GLY A 69 -3.85 15.93 5.56
CA GLY A 69 -4.31 14.64 5.06
C GLY A 69 -4.43 14.61 3.54
N GLY A 70 -4.47 13.41 2.99
CA GLY A 70 -4.74 13.18 1.57
C GLY A 70 -4.26 11.80 1.13
N TYR A 71 -4.79 11.34 0.00
CA TYR A 71 -4.41 10.07 -0.59
C TYR A 71 -4.23 10.16 -2.11
N GLN A 72 -3.34 9.33 -2.62
CA GLN A 72 -3.13 9.06 -4.03
C GLN A 72 -3.45 7.59 -4.29
N THR A 73 -4.06 7.27 -5.42
CA THR A 73 -4.32 5.89 -5.82
C THR A 73 -3.80 5.60 -7.21
N TYR A 74 -3.37 4.35 -7.39
CA TYR A 74 -3.24 3.72 -8.69
C TYR A 74 -4.12 2.49 -8.73
N ARG A 75 -5.01 2.42 -9.72
CA ARG A 75 -5.87 1.26 -9.96
C ARG A 75 -5.31 0.42 -11.10
N VAL A 76 -5.16 -0.88 -10.88
CA VAL A 76 -4.77 -1.79 -11.95
C VAL A 76 -5.91 -1.98 -12.96
N PRO A 77 -5.62 -2.30 -14.22
CA PRO A 77 -6.64 -2.62 -15.20
C PRO A 77 -7.55 -3.78 -14.75
N LYS A 78 -8.79 -3.78 -15.23
CA LYS A 78 -9.76 -4.86 -14.97
C LYS A 78 -9.17 -6.23 -15.31
N GLY A 79 -9.37 -7.21 -14.43
CA GLY A 79 -8.84 -8.57 -14.57
C GLY A 79 -7.41 -8.73 -14.04
N GLN A 80 -6.81 -7.64 -13.56
CA GLN A 80 -5.57 -7.67 -12.79
C GLN A 80 -5.87 -7.38 -11.33
N TYR A 81 -5.06 -7.96 -10.44
CA TYR A 81 -5.22 -7.81 -8.99
C TYR A 81 -3.86 -7.67 -8.34
N LEU A 82 -3.81 -6.88 -7.27
CA LEU A 82 -2.65 -6.78 -6.41
C LEU A 82 -2.68 -7.93 -5.40
N GLY A 83 -1.54 -8.61 -5.24
CA GLY A 83 -1.39 -9.76 -4.36
C GLY A 83 -0.39 -9.49 -3.24
N GLY A 84 -0.72 -9.85 -2.00
CA GLY A 84 0.18 -9.66 -0.87
C GLY A 84 0.46 -8.20 -0.49
N GLU A 85 1.15 -8.04 0.62
CA GLU A 85 1.45 -6.75 1.23
C GLU A 85 2.40 -5.91 0.36
N PRO A 86 2.10 -4.61 0.14
CA PRO A 86 3.04 -3.69 -0.51
C PRO A 86 4.29 -3.54 0.36
N VAL A 87 5.45 -3.42 -0.27
CA VAL A 87 6.72 -3.28 0.45
C VAL A 87 7.38 -1.96 0.09
N PHE A 88 7.64 -1.12 1.09
CA PHE A 88 8.37 0.13 0.92
C PHE A 88 9.88 -0.08 1.02
N LEU A 89 10.62 0.55 0.11
CA LEU A 89 12.06 0.61 0.08
C LEU A 89 12.47 2.09 0.00
N GLY A 90 13.00 2.63 1.08
CA GLY A 90 13.49 4.01 1.10
C GLY A 90 14.90 4.09 0.55
N ASP A 91 15.19 5.15 -0.21
CA ASP A 91 16.57 5.48 -0.56
C ASP A 91 17.34 5.80 0.74
N PRO A 92 18.48 5.13 1.00
CA PRO A 92 19.27 5.35 2.21
C PRO A 92 19.98 6.71 2.22
N ALA A 93 20.24 7.32 1.06
CA ALA A 93 20.92 8.59 0.91
C ALA A 93 19.94 9.78 0.89
N ASP A 94 18.72 9.58 0.39
CA ASP A 94 17.71 10.65 0.34
C ASP A 94 16.31 10.15 0.78
N PRO A 95 15.80 10.57 1.95
CA PRO A 95 14.49 10.15 2.44
C PRO A 95 13.31 10.62 1.56
N LYS A 96 13.52 11.52 0.60
CA LYS A 96 12.50 11.96 -0.37
C LYS A 96 12.34 10.99 -1.54
N HIS A 97 13.21 9.99 -1.64
CA HIS A 97 13.16 8.98 -2.67
C HIS A 97 12.86 7.60 -2.05
N GLY A 98 12.05 6.83 -2.77
CA GLY A 98 11.66 5.50 -2.34
C GLY A 98 10.83 4.79 -3.39
N LEU A 99 10.74 3.48 -3.25
CA LEU A 99 9.95 2.61 -4.09
C LEU A 99 8.92 1.87 -3.26
N VAL A 100 7.78 1.57 -3.88
CA VAL A 100 6.84 0.58 -3.35
C VAL A 100 6.73 -0.57 -4.34
N ILE A 101 6.83 -1.79 -3.83
CA ILE A 101 6.71 -3.01 -4.60
C ILE A 101 5.37 -3.67 -4.30
N CYS A 102 4.63 -4.04 -5.34
CA CYS A 102 3.41 -4.84 -5.22
C CYS A 102 3.47 -6.06 -6.14
N GLN A 103 2.97 -7.21 -5.68
CA GLN A 103 2.70 -8.33 -6.58
C GLN A 103 1.51 -7.99 -7.47
N LEU A 104 1.56 -8.38 -8.72
CA LEU A 104 0.46 -8.32 -9.67
C LEU A 104 0.11 -9.73 -10.13
N LEU A 105 -1.18 -10.04 -10.16
CA LEU A 105 -1.76 -11.22 -10.77
C LEU A 105 -2.65 -10.83 -11.93
N GLU A 106 -2.36 -11.34 -13.13
CA GLU A 106 -3.25 -11.26 -14.29
C GLU A 106 -4.11 -12.53 -14.34
N ALA A 107 -5.40 -12.40 -14.05
CA ALA A 107 -6.24 -13.56 -13.75
C ALA A 107 -6.54 -14.44 -14.97
N GLU A 108 -6.68 -13.84 -16.15
CA GLU A 108 -6.99 -14.57 -17.39
C GLU A 108 -5.79 -15.36 -17.90
N THR A 109 -4.62 -14.71 -17.96
CA THR A 109 -3.37 -15.31 -18.47
C THR A 109 -2.63 -16.11 -17.41
N ARG A 110 -3.04 -16.02 -16.14
CA ARG A 110 -2.37 -16.59 -14.98
C ARG A 110 -0.88 -16.22 -14.93
N ARG A 111 -0.58 -14.94 -15.20
CA ARG A 111 0.78 -14.39 -15.14
C ARG A 111 0.95 -13.59 -13.85
N GLY A 112 2.16 -13.67 -13.29
CA GLY A 112 2.58 -12.92 -12.12
C GLY A 112 3.64 -11.90 -12.48
N SER A 113 3.66 -10.77 -11.79
CA SER A 113 4.75 -9.79 -11.89
C SER A 113 4.93 -9.07 -10.57
N PHE A 114 6.07 -8.40 -10.38
CA PHE A 114 6.18 -7.32 -9.41
C PHE A 114 6.08 -5.97 -10.12
N LEU A 115 5.28 -5.08 -9.56
CA LEU A 115 5.18 -3.69 -9.97
C LEU A 115 6.00 -2.84 -9.01
N LEU A 116 6.83 -1.97 -9.55
CA LEU A 116 7.62 -1.00 -8.80
C LEU A 116 7.03 0.38 -9.06
N PHE A 117 6.71 1.10 -8.01
CA PHE A 117 6.15 2.45 -8.07
C PHE A 117 7.13 3.44 -7.46
N ASP A 118 7.11 4.69 -7.94
CA ASP A 118 7.59 5.81 -7.15
C ASP A 118 6.72 5.92 -5.89
N ALA A 119 7.32 5.80 -4.72
CA ALA A 119 6.58 5.73 -3.46
C ALA A 119 5.76 7.00 -3.20
N PHE A 120 6.22 8.16 -3.66
CA PHE A 120 5.62 9.45 -3.35
C PHE A 120 4.77 10.02 -4.49
N ASP A 121 4.65 9.30 -5.60
CA ASP A 121 3.68 9.59 -6.67
C ASP A 121 3.19 8.29 -7.34
N VAL A 122 2.34 7.56 -6.62
CA VAL A 122 1.78 6.31 -7.13
C VAL A 122 0.86 6.54 -8.34
N THR A 123 0.31 7.75 -8.51
CA THR A 123 -0.67 8.07 -9.57
C THR A 123 -0.09 7.95 -10.98
N ARG A 124 1.23 8.10 -11.12
CA ARG A 124 1.97 7.89 -12.37
C ARG A 124 1.96 6.43 -12.83
N GLY A 125 1.57 5.51 -11.96
CA GLY A 125 1.63 4.08 -12.20
C GLY A 125 3.04 3.51 -12.01
N PRO A 126 3.23 2.23 -12.36
CA PRO A 126 4.49 1.55 -12.12
C PRO A 126 5.60 2.12 -13.00
N ILE A 127 6.73 2.47 -12.39
CA ILE A 127 7.96 2.85 -13.10
C ILE A 127 8.67 1.64 -13.72
N ALA A 128 8.38 0.43 -13.21
CA ALA A 128 8.85 -0.82 -13.78
C ALA A 128 7.87 -1.97 -13.47
N LYS A 129 7.86 -2.97 -14.36
CA LYS A 129 7.17 -4.25 -14.18
C LYS A 129 8.19 -5.36 -14.37
N LEU A 130 8.30 -6.24 -13.39
CA LEU A 130 9.20 -7.38 -13.37
C LEU A 130 8.39 -8.67 -13.55
N PRO A 131 8.32 -9.25 -14.75
CA PRO A 131 7.57 -10.48 -14.99
C PRO A 131 8.20 -11.65 -14.26
N LEU A 132 7.37 -12.48 -13.64
CA LEU A 132 7.81 -13.74 -13.05
C LEU A 132 7.75 -14.86 -14.08
N PRO A 133 8.70 -15.81 -14.09
CA PRO A 133 8.67 -16.95 -15.00
C PRO A 133 7.46 -17.87 -14.75
N ARG A 134 6.91 -17.83 -13.54
CA ARG A 134 5.68 -18.51 -13.14
C ARG A 134 4.88 -17.62 -12.19
N ALA A 135 3.56 -17.61 -12.32
CA ALA A 135 2.71 -16.91 -11.37
C ALA A 135 2.82 -17.56 -9.99
N ILE A 136 2.99 -16.71 -8.98
CA ILE A 136 2.79 -17.05 -7.58
C ILE A 136 1.35 -16.68 -7.19
N PRO A 137 0.67 -17.49 -6.36
CA PRO A 137 -0.62 -17.14 -5.79
C PRO A 137 -0.55 -15.80 -5.03
N PRO A 138 -1.68 -15.10 -4.82
CA PRO A 138 -1.72 -13.97 -3.92
C PRO A 138 -1.15 -14.35 -2.55
N CYS A 139 -0.15 -13.60 -2.09
CA CYS A 139 0.53 -13.86 -0.82
C CYS A 139 -0.09 -13.06 0.33
N PHE A 140 0.52 -13.17 1.51
CA PHE A 140 0.16 -12.42 2.72
C PHE A 140 1.19 -11.31 2.96
N HIS A 141 1.81 -11.29 4.14
CA HIS A 141 2.80 -10.29 4.55
C HIS A 141 4.12 -10.41 3.80
N ALA A 142 4.84 -9.29 3.73
CA ALA A 142 6.11 -9.20 3.05
C ALA A 142 7.05 -8.21 3.77
N SER A 143 8.35 -8.39 3.55
CA SER A 143 9.37 -7.45 4.02
C SER A 143 10.49 -7.38 3.01
N PHE A 144 11.24 -6.28 3.05
CA PHE A 144 12.46 -6.11 2.27
C PHE A 144 13.66 -6.09 3.21
N HIS A 145 14.73 -6.77 2.80
CA HIS A 145 16.02 -6.75 3.47
C HIS A 145 17.07 -6.33 2.44
N ALA A 146 17.81 -5.27 2.73
CA ALA A 146 19.02 -4.96 2.00
C ALA A 146 20.16 -5.80 2.57
N ASP A 147 21.01 -6.35 1.70
CA ASP A 147 22.24 -7.03 2.09
C ASP A 147 23.27 -6.07 2.71
#